data_AF-A0A1I6IEQ2-F1
#
_entry.id   AF-A0A1I6IEQ2-F1
#
_cell.length_a   1.000
_cell.length_b   1.000
_cell.length_c   1.000
_cell.angle_alpha   90.00
_cell.angle_beta   90.00
_cell.angle_gamma   90.00
#
_symmetry.space_group_name_H-M   'P 1'
#
loop_
_entity.id
_entity.type
_entity.pdbx_description
1 polymer ?
#
loop_
_entity_poly.entity_id
_entity_poly.type
_entity_poly.pdbx_seq_one_letter_code
_entity_poly.pdbx_strand_id
1 'polypeptide(L)'
;MKKFTLFLVLILIGISSTEAQTNPKERTVTVSGAAPLEKTIEKYRIKATLSMDQVYYADTRMENLEQLKKQYFTALKENGVDVSKFEEKEMEYFSLGYQRDGTVLYYETNSKEIAMKLVKTNLQGVQLQFQVKQHVSSEKNKAALELALKDAMKNANSLCKAINTSVGEIISISSNQYHNEDWTSYYTDYQEQFTVNVVYQMK
;
A
#
# COMPACT_ATOMS: atom_id res chain seq x y z
N MET A 1 52.47 -43.60 -14.38
CA MET A 1 52.13 -43.03 -13.06
C MET A 1 51.41 -41.70 -13.17
N LYS A 2 51.98 -40.64 -13.76
CA LYS A 2 51.34 -39.31 -13.88
C LYS A 2 49.91 -39.31 -14.46
N LYS A 3 49.65 -40.13 -15.49
CA LYS A 3 48.30 -40.26 -16.10
C LYS A 3 47.27 -40.92 -15.18
N PHE A 4 47.72 -41.82 -14.30
CA PHE A 4 46.87 -42.51 -13.34
C PHE A 4 46.53 -41.60 -12.16
N THR A 5 47.50 -40.80 -11.71
CA THR A 5 47.30 -39.78 -10.67
C THR A 5 46.34 -38.69 -11.14
N LEU A 6 46.46 -38.23 -12.39
CA LEU A 6 45.55 -37.24 -12.97
C LEU A 6 44.10 -37.76 -13.06
N PHE A 7 43.94 -39.04 -13.44
CA PHE A 7 42.64 -39.69 -13.51
C PHE A 7 41.98 -39.83 -12.12
N LEU A 8 42.78 -40.17 -11.09
CA LEU A 8 42.30 -40.27 -9.72
C LEU A 8 41.83 -38.91 -9.16
N VAL A 9 42.56 -37.83 -9.46
CA VAL A 9 42.21 -36.46 -9.04
C VAL A 9 40.91 -35.99 -9.73
N LEU A 10 40.73 -36.29 -11.02
CA LEU A 10 39.49 -35.97 -11.74
C LEU A 10 38.27 -36.71 -11.19
N ILE A 11 38.43 -37.96 -10.76
CA ILE A 11 37.37 -38.74 -10.10
C ILE A 11 37.02 -38.13 -8.73
N LEU A 12 38.02 -37.77 -7.92
CA LEU A 12 37.82 -37.13 -6.61
C LEU A 12 37.08 -35.79 -6.72
N ILE A 13 37.42 -34.97 -7.73
CA ILE A 13 36.75 -33.69 -7.99
C ILE A 13 35.29 -33.93 -8.46
N GLY A 14 35.06 -34.94 -9.30
CA GLY A 14 33.73 -35.33 -9.76
C GLY A 14 32.79 -35.73 -8.62
N ILE A 15 33.26 -36.52 -7.65
CA ILE A 15 32.46 -36.97 -6.50
C ILE A 15 32.14 -35.81 -5.54
N SER A 16 33.06 -34.84 -5.37
CA SER A 16 32.80 -33.65 -4.56
C SER A 16 31.83 -32.66 -5.21
N SER A 17 31.70 -32.66 -6.54
CA SER A 17 30.79 -31.76 -7.26
C SER A 17 29.32 -32.20 -7.21
N THR A 18 29.05 -33.48 -7.00
CA THR A 18 27.68 -34.03 -6.88
C THR A 18 27.02 -33.72 -5.53
N GLU A 19 27.78 -33.49 -4.45
CA GLU A 19 27.21 -33.09 -3.15
C GLU A 19 26.90 -31.59 -3.06
N ALA A 20 27.47 -30.77 -3.95
CA ALA A 20 27.31 -29.32 -3.93
C ALA A 20 26.12 -28.80 -4.75
N GLN A 21 25.60 -29.57 -5.72
CA GLN A 21 24.55 -29.11 -6.65
C GLN A 21 23.17 -29.70 -6.41
N THR A 22 23.04 -30.73 -5.57
CA THR A 22 21.75 -31.22 -5.11
C THR A 22 21.90 -31.55 -3.64
N ASN A 23 21.52 -30.64 -2.75
CA ASN A 23 21.28 -31.01 -1.36
C ASN A 23 19.85 -31.57 -1.26
N PRO A 24 19.63 -32.89 -1.26
CA PRO A 24 18.28 -33.47 -1.26
C PRO A 24 17.68 -33.52 0.15
N LYS A 25 18.32 -32.90 1.16
CA LYS A 25 18.13 -33.29 2.57
C LYS A 25 17.28 -32.38 3.45
N GLU A 26 16.73 -31.27 2.95
CA GLU A 26 15.72 -30.53 3.71
C GLU A 26 14.52 -30.23 2.83
N ARG A 27 13.53 -31.13 2.89
CA ARG A 27 12.20 -30.82 2.37
C ARG A 27 11.65 -29.66 3.19
N THR A 28 11.19 -28.61 2.52
CA THR A 28 10.66 -27.41 3.19
C THR A 28 9.25 -27.12 2.74
N VAL A 29 8.45 -26.56 3.65
CA VAL A 29 7.14 -25.98 3.32
C VAL A 29 7.24 -24.46 3.45
N THR A 30 6.90 -23.75 2.38
CA THR A 30 6.84 -22.29 2.35
C THR A 30 5.39 -21.87 2.41
N VAL A 31 5.06 -20.99 3.36
CA VAL A 31 3.70 -20.49 3.55
C VAL A 31 3.70 -19.01 3.84
N SER A 32 2.60 -18.37 3.47
CA SER A 32 2.27 -17.04 3.94
C SER A 32 1.23 -17.15 5.06
N GLY A 33 1.38 -16.32 6.07
CA GLY A 33 0.35 -16.04 7.05
C GLY A 33 -0.10 -14.59 6.94
N ALA A 34 -1.37 -14.34 7.21
CA ALA A 34 -1.94 -13.01 7.17
C ALA A 34 -2.70 -12.69 8.47
N ALA A 35 -2.71 -11.40 8.82
CA ALA A 35 -3.54 -10.88 9.88
C ALA A 35 -4.06 -9.49 9.52
N PRO A 36 -5.27 -9.13 9.97
CA PRO A 36 -5.74 -7.76 9.86
C PRO A 36 -4.78 -6.75 10.49
N LEU A 37 -4.50 -5.67 9.77
CA LEU A 37 -3.69 -4.57 10.26
C LEU A 37 -4.59 -3.37 10.60
N GLU A 38 -4.67 -3.06 11.89
CA GLU A 38 -5.44 -1.92 12.35
C GLU A 38 -4.63 -0.62 12.21
N LYS A 39 -5.22 0.36 11.55
CA LYS A 39 -4.67 1.70 11.34
C LYS A 39 -5.49 2.75 12.06
N THR A 40 -4.80 3.74 12.61
CA THR A 40 -5.43 4.95 13.16
C THR A 40 -5.31 6.07 12.13
N ILE A 41 -6.42 6.75 11.83
CA ILE A 41 -6.40 7.96 11.01
C ILE A 41 -5.91 9.13 11.87
N GLU A 42 -4.83 9.78 11.44
CA GLU A 42 -4.26 10.94 12.14
C GLU A 42 -4.75 12.26 11.54
N LYS A 43 -4.85 12.31 10.22
CA LYS A 43 -5.24 13.51 9.48
C LYS A 43 -6.07 13.19 8.26
N TYR A 44 -6.86 14.18 7.85
CA TYR A 44 -7.67 14.17 6.64
C TYR A 44 -7.13 15.21 5.66
N ARG A 45 -7.16 14.89 4.37
CA ARG A 45 -6.86 15.83 3.28
C ARG A 45 -7.91 15.70 2.20
N ILE A 46 -8.43 16.82 1.74
CA ILE A 46 -9.24 16.87 0.52
C ILE A 46 -8.38 17.44 -0.60
N LYS A 47 -8.26 16.68 -1.68
CA LYS A 47 -7.70 17.13 -2.95
C LYS A 47 -8.84 17.55 -3.85
N ALA A 48 -8.94 18.83 -4.16
CA ALA A 48 -9.87 19.36 -5.13
C ALA A 48 -9.13 19.69 -6.42
N THR A 49 -9.45 19.00 -7.50
CA THR A 49 -8.93 19.28 -8.84
C THR A 49 -9.96 20.10 -9.58
N LEU A 50 -9.64 21.36 -9.85
CA LEU A 50 -10.48 22.30 -10.59
C LEU A 50 -10.01 22.29 -12.03
N SER A 51 -10.88 21.93 -12.98
CA SER A 51 -10.50 21.78 -14.38
C SER A 51 -11.51 22.45 -15.30
N MET A 52 -11.03 23.38 -16.13
CA MET A 52 -11.86 23.99 -17.17
C MET A 52 -12.23 23.00 -18.29
N ASP A 53 -11.49 21.90 -18.45
CA ASP A 53 -11.88 20.81 -19.37
C ASP A 53 -13.23 20.21 -18.99
N GLN A 54 -13.46 19.99 -17.69
CA GLN A 54 -14.72 19.43 -17.20
C GLN A 54 -15.88 20.43 -17.28
N VAL A 55 -15.60 21.72 -17.09
CA VAL A 55 -16.63 22.77 -17.16
C VAL A 55 -17.05 23.05 -18.59
N TYR A 56 -16.13 23.04 -19.54
CA TYR A 56 -16.42 23.35 -20.95
C TYR A 56 -17.55 22.50 -21.53
N TYR A 57 -17.66 21.24 -21.12
CA TYR A 57 -18.73 20.34 -21.56
C TYR A 57 -20.03 20.48 -20.74
N ALA A 58 -19.99 21.09 -19.56
CA ALA A 58 -21.08 21.10 -18.59
C ALA A 58 -21.77 22.48 -18.44
N ASP A 59 -21.02 23.58 -18.47
CA ASP A 59 -21.55 24.95 -18.36
C ASP A 59 -20.69 25.94 -19.15
N THR A 60 -21.19 26.36 -20.31
CA THR A 60 -20.50 27.28 -21.21
C THR A 60 -20.47 28.73 -20.71
N ARG A 61 -21.11 29.05 -19.57
CA ARG A 61 -21.12 30.40 -18.98
C ARG A 61 -19.90 30.67 -18.10
N MET A 62 -19.14 29.63 -17.76
CA MET A 62 -17.92 29.78 -16.98
C MET A 62 -16.74 30.03 -17.92
N GLU A 63 -16.17 31.21 -17.85
CA GLU A 63 -15.22 31.70 -18.84
C GLU A 63 -13.78 31.33 -18.50
N ASN A 64 -13.44 31.23 -17.20
CA ASN A 64 -12.07 31.02 -16.74
C ASN A 64 -11.99 30.37 -15.35
N LEU A 65 -10.77 29.93 -15.01
CA LEU A 65 -10.46 29.25 -13.76
C LEU A 65 -10.73 30.11 -12.52
N GLU A 66 -10.53 31.43 -12.59
CA GLU A 66 -10.75 32.33 -11.44
C GLU A 66 -12.24 32.42 -11.07
N GLN A 67 -13.14 32.40 -12.06
CA GLN A 67 -14.58 32.28 -11.83
C GLN A 67 -14.94 30.94 -11.16
N LEU A 68 -14.37 29.83 -11.63
CA LEU A 68 -14.56 28.50 -11.03
C LEU A 68 -14.09 28.48 -9.57
N LYS A 69 -12.87 28.96 -9.30
CA LYS A 69 -12.29 29.05 -7.95
C LYS A 69 -13.16 29.89 -7.03
N LYS A 70 -13.61 31.06 -7.50
CA LYS A 70 -14.50 31.93 -6.73
C LYS A 70 -15.82 31.24 -6.39
N GLN A 71 -16.45 30.57 -7.35
CA GLN A 71 -17.69 29.83 -7.11
C GLN A 71 -17.50 28.70 -6.10
N TYR A 72 -16.42 27.93 -6.25
CA TYR A 72 -16.09 26.85 -5.33
C TYR A 72 -15.85 27.37 -3.90
N PHE A 73 -15.06 28.42 -3.73
CA PHE A 73 -14.80 29.00 -2.41
C PHE A 73 -16.02 29.66 -1.78
N THR A 74 -16.93 30.25 -2.56
CA THR A 74 -18.21 30.76 -2.03
C THR A 74 -19.05 29.62 -1.48
N ALA A 75 -19.24 28.53 -2.24
CA ALA A 75 -20.00 27.36 -1.79
C ALA A 75 -19.40 26.74 -0.52
N LEU A 76 -18.07 26.73 -0.39
CA LEU A 76 -17.39 26.26 0.81
C LEU A 76 -17.59 27.18 2.03
N LYS A 77 -17.50 28.50 1.83
CA LYS A 77 -17.75 29.48 2.91
C LYS A 77 -19.17 29.40 3.44
N GLU A 78 -20.15 29.22 2.57
CA GLU A 78 -21.56 29.01 2.95
C GLU A 78 -21.75 27.78 3.84
N ASN A 79 -20.89 26.76 3.67
CA ASN A 79 -20.84 25.57 4.52
C ASN A 79 -19.92 25.71 5.76
N GLY A 80 -19.45 26.92 6.06
CA GLY A 80 -18.62 27.22 7.22
C GLY A 80 -17.18 26.69 7.10
N VAL A 81 -16.68 26.48 5.88
CA VAL A 81 -15.28 26.06 5.64
C VAL A 81 -14.38 27.29 5.51
N ASP A 82 -13.27 27.28 6.24
CA ASP A 82 -12.25 28.33 6.18
C ASP A 82 -11.35 28.15 4.96
N VAL A 83 -11.72 28.77 3.85
CA VAL A 83 -10.98 28.63 2.58
C VAL A 83 -9.56 29.20 2.60
N SER A 84 -9.15 29.93 3.64
CA SER A 84 -7.78 30.43 3.74
C SER A 84 -6.75 29.32 3.97
N LYS A 85 -7.21 28.13 4.38
CA LYS A 85 -6.37 26.95 4.62
C LYS A 85 -6.07 26.13 3.36
N PHE A 86 -6.60 26.52 2.20
CA PHE A 86 -6.26 25.84 0.97
C PHE A 86 -4.84 26.16 0.54
N GLU A 87 -4.12 25.12 0.16
CA GLU A 87 -2.85 25.24 -0.52
C GLU A 87 -3.03 24.93 -2.01
N GLU A 88 -2.61 25.86 -2.86
CA GLU A 88 -2.70 25.72 -4.31
C GLU A 88 -1.44 25.06 -4.89
N LYS A 89 -1.63 24.06 -5.76
CA LYS A 89 -0.60 23.22 -6.37
C LYS A 89 -0.76 23.20 -7.89
N GLU A 90 -0.52 24.35 -8.49
CA GLU A 90 -0.68 24.56 -9.94
C GLU A 90 0.16 23.56 -10.76
N MET A 91 1.43 23.35 -10.39
CA MET A 91 2.32 22.40 -11.07
C MET A 91 1.81 20.95 -11.04
N GLU A 92 1.10 20.56 -9.99
CA GLU A 92 0.52 19.23 -9.92
C GLU A 92 -0.57 19.06 -10.99
N TYR A 93 -1.41 20.07 -11.20
CA TYR A 93 -2.41 20.04 -12.26
C TYR A 93 -1.77 19.90 -13.65
N PHE A 94 -0.74 20.69 -13.96
CA PHE A 94 -0.05 20.61 -15.26
C PHE A 94 0.60 19.25 -15.53
N SER A 95 1.00 18.52 -14.48
CA SER A 95 1.51 17.16 -14.61
C SER A 95 0.46 16.13 -15.04
N LEU A 96 -0.84 16.46 -14.96
CA LEU A 96 -1.94 15.54 -15.30
C LEU A 96 -2.24 15.51 -16.81
N GLY A 97 -1.63 16.39 -17.61
CA GLY A 97 -1.78 16.39 -19.07
C GLY A 97 -3.11 16.94 -19.60
N TYR A 98 -3.86 17.67 -18.77
CA TYR A 98 -5.07 18.37 -19.19
C TYR A 98 -4.77 19.47 -20.22
N GLN A 99 -5.74 19.75 -21.09
CA GLN A 99 -5.55 20.67 -22.22
C GLN A 99 -5.91 22.11 -21.87
N ARG A 100 -6.84 22.31 -20.94
CA ARG A 100 -7.25 23.64 -20.46
C ARG A 100 -6.77 23.91 -19.04
N ASP A 101 -6.79 25.19 -18.71
CA ASP A 101 -6.45 25.72 -17.39
C ASP A 101 -7.16 24.98 -16.26
N GLY A 102 -6.45 24.87 -15.15
CA GLY A 102 -6.96 24.27 -13.93
C GLY A 102 -5.93 24.33 -12.83
N THR A 103 -6.30 23.80 -11.67
CA THR A 103 -5.44 23.81 -10.49
C THR A 103 -5.79 22.65 -9.57
N VAL A 104 -4.85 22.28 -8.70
CA VAL A 104 -5.10 21.37 -7.58
C VAL A 104 -5.06 22.18 -6.30
N LEU A 105 -6.07 22.01 -5.46
CA LEU A 105 -6.17 22.62 -4.13
C LEU A 105 -6.16 21.53 -3.08
N TYR A 106 -5.30 21.67 -2.07
CA TYR A 106 -5.27 20.80 -0.90
C TYR A 106 -5.86 21.50 0.32
N TYR A 107 -6.69 20.77 1.06
CA TYR A 107 -7.17 21.18 2.37
C TYR A 107 -6.87 20.11 3.39
N GLU A 108 -6.01 20.39 4.36
CA GLU A 108 -5.69 19.48 5.46
C GLU A 108 -6.47 19.83 6.73
N THR A 109 -6.95 18.81 7.45
CA THR A 109 -7.69 19.00 8.70
C THR A 109 -7.63 17.75 9.59
N ASN A 110 -7.75 17.96 10.90
CA ASN A 110 -7.92 16.88 11.87
C ASN A 110 -9.42 16.58 12.12
N SER A 111 -10.34 17.40 11.59
CA SER A 111 -11.78 17.22 11.77
C SER A 111 -12.38 16.45 10.60
N LYS A 112 -12.88 15.24 10.89
CA LYS A 112 -13.67 14.43 9.95
C LYS A 112 -14.89 15.19 9.45
N GLU A 113 -15.55 15.96 10.32
CA GLU A 113 -16.73 16.74 9.95
C GLU A 113 -16.41 17.79 8.88
N ILE A 114 -15.30 18.53 9.04
CA ILE A 114 -14.85 19.52 8.05
C ILE A 114 -14.47 18.83 6.74
N ALA A 115 -13.73 17.72 6.79
CA ALA A 115 -13.40 16.93 5.60
C ALA A 115 -14.65 16.44 4.86
N MET A 116 -15.69 16.02 5.59
CA MET A 116 -16.97 15.63 4.99
C MET A 116 -17.72 16.80 4.36
N LYS A 117 -17.71 17.99 4.97
CA LYS A 117 -18.32 19.21 4.39
C LYS A 117 -17.65 19.58 3.05
N LEU A 118 -16.32 19.51 3.00
CA LEU A 118 -15.54 19.73 1.79
C LEU A 118 -15.95 18.76 0.67
N VAL A 119 -15.98 17.44 0.92
CA VAL A 119 -16.31 16.46 -0.13
C VAL A 119 -17.78 16.52 -0.57
N LYS A 120 -18.69 16.95 0.30
CA LYS A 120 -20.09 17.16 -0.04
C LYS A 120 -20.34 18.41 -0.89
N THR A 121 -19.37 19.33 -0.97
CA THR A 121 -19.47 20.54 -1.79
C THR A 121 -19.16 20.17 -3.24
N ASN A 122 -20.09 19.42 -3.85
CA ASN A 122 -20.01 18.99 -5.23
C ASN A 122 -20.33 20.16 -6.16
N LEU A 123 -19.38 20.54 -7.02
CA LEU A 123 -19.53 21.60 -7.99
C LEU A 123 -19.04 21.09 -9.36
N GLN A 124 -19.74 21.45 -10.43
CA GLN A 124 -19.29 21.11 -11.78
C GLN A 124 -17.90 21.71 -12.04
N GLY A 125 -17.03 20.93 -12.68
CA GLY A 125 -15.62 21.31 -12.87
C GLY A 125 -14.70 21.02 -11.69
N VAL A 126 -15.23 20.49 -10.58
CA VAL A 126 -14.47 20.17 -9.38
C VAL A 126 -14.51 18.67 -9.13
N GLN A 127 -13.36 18.02 -9.27
CA GLN A 127 -13.19 16.63 -8.86
C GLN A 127 -12.58 16.59 -7.46
N LEU A 128 -13.26 15.90 -6.54
CA LEU A 128 -12.85 15.79 -5.14
C LEU A 128 -12.30 14.39 -4.86
N GLN A 129 -11.17 14.32 -4.16
CA GLN A 129 -10.61 13.08 -3.63
C GLN A 129 -10.43 13.21 -2.12
N PHE A 130 -10.97 12.25 -1.38
CA PHE A 130 -10.81 12.15 0.07
C PHE A 130 -9.57 11.32 0.37
N GLN A 131 -8.63 11.91 1.11
CA GLN A 131 -7.38 11.27 1.49
C GLN A 131 -7.21 11.28 3.01
N VAL A 132 -6.50 10.27 3.51
CA VAL A 132 -6.18 10.11 4.92
C VAL A 132 -4.69 9.89 5.08
N LYS A 133 -4.15 10.43 6.16
CA LYS A 133 -2.86 10.04 6.70
C LYS A 133 -3.13 9.06 7.83
N GLN A 134 -2.58 7.87 7.73
CA GLN A 134 -2.81 6.79 8.68
C GLN A 134 -1.50 6.39 9.33
N HIS A 135 -1.57 5.86 10.55
CA HIS A 135 -0.43 5.34 11.27
C HIS A 135 -0.77 3.98 11.88
N VAL A 136 0.25 3.12 11.98
CA VAL A 136 0.19 1.83 12.67
C VAL A 136 1.13 1.91 13.86
N SER A 137 0.57 1.85 15.07
CA SER A 137 1.39 1.87 16.28
C SER A 137 2.25 0.60 16.37
N SER A 138 3.37 0.69 17.09
CA SER A 138 4.27 -0.45 17.33
C SER A 138 3.54 -1.64 17.96
N GLU A 139 2.60 -1.37 18.88
CA GLU A 139 1.79 -2.39 19.55
C GLU A 139 0.87 -3.12 18.56
N LYS A 140 0.20 -2.38 17.67
CA LYS A 140 -0.68 -2.96 16.64
C LYS A 140 0.12 -3.76 15.60
N ASN A 141 1.28 -3.26 15.20
CA ASN A 141 2.21 -3.99 14.33
C ASN A 141 2.66 -5.31 14.97
N LYS A 142 3.06 -5.29 16.25
CA LYS A 142 3.45 -6.50 16.99
C LYS A 142 2.30 -7.50 17.10
N ALA A 143 1.10 -7.04 17.45
CA ALA A 143 -0.07 -7.91 17.54
C ALA A 143 -0.42 -8.57 16.19
N ALA A 144 -0.36 -7.80 15.09
CA ALA A 144 -0.59 -8.32 13.75
C ALA A 144 0.47 -9.35 13.34
N LEU A 145 1.76 -9.10 13.64
CA LEU A 145 2.84 -10.06 13.40
C LEU A 145 2.61 -11.38 14.14
N GLU A 146 2.27 -11.33 15.43
CA GLU A 146 2.01 -12.54 16.23
C GLU A 146 0.83 -13.36 15.66
N LEU A 147 -0.22 -12.69 15.19
CA LEU A 147 -1.37 -13.36 14.55
C LEU A 147 -0.99 -13.95 13.19
N ALA A 148 -0.25 -13.21 12.37
CA ALA A 148 0.18 -13.68 11.05
C ALA A 148 1.12 -14.88 11.16
N LEU A 149 2.00 -14.92 12.17
CA LEU A 149 2.85 -16.09 12.44
C LEU A 149 2.04 -17.32 12.88
N LYS A 150 0.98 -17.13 13.67
CA LYS A 150 0.05 -18.22 14.03
C LYS A 150 -0.70 -18.75 12.82
N ASP A 151 -1.15 -17.86 11.93
CA ASP A 151 -1.81 -18.24 10.68
C ASP A 151 -0.85 -18.99 9.73
N ALA A 152 0.39 -18.51 9.58
CA ALA A 152 1.42 -19.20 8.80
C ALA A 152 1.65 -20.63 9.32
N MET A 153 1.79 -20.80 10.65
CA MET A 153 1.94 -22.12 11.26
C MET A 153 0.72 -23.03 10.98
N LYS A 154 -0.51 -22.49 11.03
CA LYS A 154 -1.73 -23.23 10.70
C LYS A 154 -1.73 -23.68 9.23
N ASN A 155 -1.31 -22.81 8.32
CA ASN A 155 -1.21 -23.10 6.90
C ASN A 155 -0.15 -24.17 6.62
N ALA A 156 1.02 -24.09 7.26
CA ALA A 156 2.08 -25.09 7.16
C ALA A 156 1.60 -26.46 7.63
N ASN A 157 0.91 -26.51 8.78
CA ASN A 157 0.35 -27.77 9.30
C ASN A 157 -0.68 -28.39 8.36
N SER A 158 -1.52 -27.56 7.74
CA SER A 158 -2.53 -28.03 6.78
C SER A 158 -1.88 -28.63 5.53
N LEU A 159 -0.86 -27.96 4.98
CA LEU A 159 -0.12 -28.44 3.81
C LEU A 159 0.65 -29.73 4.10
N CYS A 160 1.40 -29.78 5.21
CA CYS A 160 2.14 -30.98 5.59
C CYS A 160 1.19 -32.17 5.83
N LYS A 161 0.07 -31.95 6.52
CA LYS A 161 -0.92 -33.01 6.76
C LYS A 161 -1.49 -33.58 5.46
N ALA A 162 -1.71 -32.74 4.44
CA ALA A 162 -2.27 -33.17 3.15
C ALA A 162 -1.37 -34.17 2.40
N ILE A 163 -0.08 -34.23 2.72
CA ILE A 163 0.89 -35.15 2.11
C ILE A 163 1.52 -36.10 3.13
N ASN A 164 0.86 -36.30 4.29
CA ASN A 164 1.28 -37.22 5.35
C ASN A 164 2.69 -36.95 5.90
N THR A 165 3.04 -35.69 6.09
CA THR A 165 4.27 -35.23 6.77
C THR A 165 3.91 -34.25 7.89
N SER A 166 4.89 -33.80 8.63
CA SER A 166 4.75 -32.89 9.76
C SER A 166 5.60 -31.63 9.60
N VAL A 167 5.23 -30.56 10.30
CA VAL A 167 5.98 -29.29 10.28
C VAL A 167 7.13 -29.37 11.28
N GLY A 168 8.32 -29.01 10.84
CA GLY A 168 9.55 -28.93 11.62
C GLY A 168 9.87 -27.51 12.08
N GLU A 169 11.15 -27.23 12.27
CA GLU A 169 11.62 -25.93 12.74
C GLU A 169 11.50 -24.85 11.66
N ILE A 170 11.47 -23.58 12.09
CA ILE A 170 11.52 -22.44 11.18
C ILE A 170 12.92 -22.30 10.61
N ILE A 171 13.03 -22.27 9.29
CA ILE A 171 14.28 -22.05 8.55
C ILE A 171 14.46 -20.55 8.24
N SER A 172 13.38 -19.86 7.84
CA SER A 172 13.45 -18.43 7.54
C SER A 172 12.11 -17.74 7.76
N ILE A 173 12.17 -16.46 8.15
CA ILE A 173 11.02 -15.56 8.26
C ILE A 173 11.33 -14.29 7.47
N SER A 174 10.37 -13.82 6.68
CA SER A 174 10.42 -12.48 6.08
C SER A 174 9.07 -11.80 6.19
N SER A 175 9.08 -10.50 6.46
CA SER A 175 7.88 -9.66 6.46
C SER A 175 8.24 -8.28 5.91
N ASN A 176 7.24 -7.62 5.34
CA ASN A 176 7.33 -6.20 5.03
C ASN A 176 6.73 -5.45 6.21
N GLN A 177 7.51 -4.57 6.84
CA GLN A 177 6.96 -3.68 7.86
C GLN A 177 6.11 -2.60 7.18
N TYR A 178 4.92 -2.36 7.72
CA TYR A 178 4.08 -1.25 7.28
C TYR A 178 4.54 0.05 7.93
N HIS A 179 5.17 0.89 7.10
CA HIS A 179 5.55 2.27 7.41
C HIS A 179 4.90 3.20 6.40
N ASN A 180 3.56 3.18 6.32
CA ASN A 180 2.87 4.11 5.43
C ASN A 180 2.51 5.37 6.19
N GLU A 181 3.35 6.40 6.05
CA GLU A 181 3.06 7.77 6.50
C GLU A 181 2.63 8.66 5.32
N ASP A 182 2.27 8.10 4.18
CA ASP A 182 1.84 8.88 3.02
C ASP A 182 0.34 9.17 3.05
N TRP A 183 -0.05 10.18 2.29
CA TRP A 183 -1.46 10.44 2.01
C TRP A 183 -2.01 9.36 1.10
N THR A 184 -3.00 8.62 1.57
CA THR A 184 -3.68 7.56 0.81
C THR A 184 -5.12 7.94 0.55
N SER A 185 -5.66 7.52 -0.60
CA SER A 185 -7.10 7.65 -0.85
C SER A 185 -7.89 6.82 0.17
N TYR A 186 -8.99 7.37 0.66
CA TYR A 186 -9.82 6.67 1.63
C TYR A 186 -10.68 5.60 0.94
N TYR A 187 -10.53 4.35 1.37
CA TYR A 187 -11.33 3.21 0.94
C TYR A 187 -11.97 2.56 2.17
N THR A 188 -13.29 2.40 2.18
CA THR A 188 -14.05 1.88 3.34
C THR A 188 -13.97 0.36 3.48
N ASP A 189 -13.79 -0.34 2.36
CA ASP A 189 -14.05 -1.78 2.29
C ASP A 189 -12.75 -2.62 2.29
N TYR A 190 -11.59 -1.96 2.23
CA TYR A 190 -10.30 -2.63 2.22
C TYR A 190 -9.69 -2.66 3.63
N GLN A 191 -9.77 -3.83 4.28
CA GLN A 191 -9.00 -4.09 5.50
C GLN A 191 -7.61 -4.56 5.11
N GLU A 192 -6.62 -3.68 5.28
CA GLU A 192 -5.24 -4.00 4.97
C GLU A 192 -4.75 -5.18 5.82
N GLN A 193 -3.94 -6.04 5.21
CA GLN A 193 -3.40 -7.24 5.84
C GLN A 193 -1.90 -7.07 6.09
N PHE A 194 -1.46 -7.40 7.31
CA PHE A 194 -0.08 -7.69 7.61
C PHE A 194 0.24 -9.11 7.13
N THR A 195 1.33 -9.28 6.39
CA THR A 195 1.72 -10.58 5.85
C THR A 195 3.13 -10.96 6.28
N VAL A 196 3.31 -12.25 6.56
CA VAL A 196 4.62 -12.85 6.85
C VAL A 196 4.78 -14.09 6.00
N ASN A 197 5.97 -14.27 5.42
CA ASN A 197 6.36 -15.49 4.75
C ASN A 197 7.28 -16.28 5.66
N VAL A 198 6.94 -17.54 5.89
CA VAL A 198 7.70 -18.44 6.75
C VAL A 198 8.04 -19.70 5.97
N VAL A 199 9.29 -20.11 6.07
CA VAL A 199 9.76 -21.40 5.56
C VAL A 199 10.02 -22.29 6.75
N TYR A 200 9.38 -23.46 6.77
CA TYR A 200 9.59 -24.49 7.77
C TYR A 200 10.27 -25.70 7.13
N GLN A 201 11.06 -26.42 7.92
CA GLN A 201 11.47 -27.78 7.60
C GLN A 201 10.23 -28.69 7.58
N MET A 202 10.24 -29.72 6.75
CA MET A 202 9.25 -30.80 6.77
C MET A 202 9.86 -32.05 7.39
N LYS A 203 9.07 -32.77 8.19
CA LYS A 203 9.47 -33.97 8.94
C LYS A 203 8.61 -35.16 8.56
#